data_AF-A0A238KRH1-F1
#
_entry.id   AF-A0A238KRH1-F1
#
_cell.length_a   1.000
_cell.length_b   1.000
_cell.length_c   1.000
_cell.angle_alpha   90.00
_cell.angle_beta   90.00
_cell.angle_gamma   90.00
#
_symmetry.space_group_name_H-M   'P 1'
#
loop_
_entity.id
_entity.type
_entity.pdbx_description
1 polymer ?
#
loop_
_entity_poly.entity_id
_entity_poly.type
_entity_poly.pdbx_seq_one_letter_code
_entity_poly.pdbx_strand_id
1 'polypeptide(L)' 'MATAQTTQSNHSLFHDLFAKYAEAKTERFRKQIFAKTVRDLERLSDQQLHDIGITRSDIPQTAYQSVYQRAAFTQ' A
#
# COMPACT_ATOMS: atom_id res chain seq x y z
N MET A 1 38.71 26.59 -30.53
CA MET A 1 37.54 25.74 -30.82
C MET A 1 37.25 24.92 -29.57
N ALA A 2 36.39 25.41 -28.68
CA ALA A 2 36.08 24.75 -27.41
C ALA A 2 34.83 23.87 -27.58
N THR A 3 34.99 22.55 -27.46
CA THR A 3 33.86 21.62 -27.47
C THR A 3 33.24 21.61 -26.08
N ALA A 4 32.10 22.29 -25.93
CA ALA A 4 31.29 22.19 -24.72
C ALA A 4 30.79 20.74 -24.59
N GLN A 5 31.30 19.99 -23.61
CA GLN A 5 30.70 18.71 -23.22
C GLN A 5 29.32 18.99 -22.62
N THR A 6 28.26 18.66 -23.35
CA THR A 6 26.90 18.57 -22.82
C THR A 6 26.90 17.51 -21.71
N THR A 7 26.73 17.94 -20.47
CA THR A 7 26.46 17.07 -19.33
C THR A 7 25.13 16.34 -19.59
N GLN A 8 25.20 15.09 -20.04
CA GLN A 8 24.03 14.22 -20.16
C GLN A 8 23.36 14.13 -18.79
N SER A 9 22.12 14.59 -18.76
CA SER A 9 21.30 14.79 -17.58
C SER A 9 21.07 13.48 -16.80
N ASN A 10 21.74 13.34 -15.65
CA ASN A 10 21.51 12.30 -14.63
C ASN A 10 20.11 12.35 -13.97
N HIS A 11 19.22 13.24 -14.42
CA HIS A 11 17.91 13.48 -13.82
C HIS A 11 17.04 12.21 -13.81
N SER A 12 17.13 11.36 -14.83
CA SER A 12 16.38 10.10 -14.92
C SER A 12 16.78 9.07 -13.85
N LEU A 13 18.05 9.01 -13.44
CA LEU A 13 18.51 8.07 -12.40
C LEU A 13 18.02 8.46 -11.01
N PHE A 14 18.04 9.76 -10.69
CA PHE A 14 17.53 10.24 -9.41
C PHE A 14 16.01 10.08 -9.33
N HIS A 15 15.29 10.36 -10.43
CA HIS A 15 13.84 10.15 -10.50
C HIS A 15 13.45 8.68 -10.26
N ASP A 16 14.17 7.73 -10.86
CA ASP A 16 13.91 6.31 -10.69
C ASP A 16 14.15 5.83 -9.24
N LEU A 17 15.17 6.38 -8.56
CA LEU A 17 15.41 6.12 -7.14
C LEU A 17 14.33 6.72 -6.24
N PHE A 18 13.89 7.95 -6.50
CA PHE A 18 12.80 8.58 -5.75
C PHE A 18 11.46 7.87 -5.99
N ALA A 19 11.19 7.43 -7.22
CA ALA A 19 10.03 6.62 -7.56
C ALA A 19 10.06 5.28 -6.81
N LYS A 20 11.17 4.55 -6.86
CA LYS A 20 11.37 3.30 -6.11
C LYS A 20 11.26 3.47 -4.60
N TYR A 21 11.77 4.58 -4.06
CA TYR A 21 11.64 4.92 -2.64
C TYR A 21 10.18 5.23 -2.27
N ALA A 22 9.48 6.03 -3.08
CA ALA A 22 8.08 6.34 -2.89
C ALA A 22 7.23 5.05 -2.95
N GLU A 23 7.47 4.20 -3.95
CA GLU A 23 6.85 2.87 -4.09
C GLU A 23 7.13 1.99 -2.86
N ALA A 24 8.38 1.84 -2.46
CA ALA A 24 8.75 1.06 -1.28
C ALA A 24 8.12 1.58 0.02
N LYS A 25 7.99 2.91 0.16
CA LYS A 25 7.31 3.54 1.28
C LYS A 25 5.82 3.20 1.25
N THR A 26 5.15 3.37 0.11
CA THR A 26 3.72 3.02 -0.03
C THR A 26 3.44 1.55 0.24
N GLU A 27 4.31 0.64 -0.22
CA GLU A 27 4.18 -0.79 0.01
C GLU A 27 4.30 -1.14 1.51
N ARG A 28 5.25 -0.51 2.21
CA ARG A 28 5.38 -0.68 3.67
C ARG A 28 4.16 -0.17 4.41
N PHE A 29 3.62 0.98 4.02
CA PHE A 29 2.39 1.52 4.60
C PHE A 29 1.21 0.57 4.38
N ARG A 30 1.02 0.04 3.15
CA ARG A 30 -0.03 -0.94 2.86
C ARG A 30 0.10 -2.20 3.71
N LYS A 31 1.31 -2.75 3.83
CA LYS A 31 1.57 -3.92 4.68
C LYS A 31 1.27 -3.65 6.16
N GLN A 32 1.64 -2.47 6.66
CA GLN A 32 1.35 -2.08 8.04
C GLN A 32 -0.15 -1.93 8.29
N ILE A 33 -0.88 -1.28 7.38
CA ILE A 33 -2.33 -1.12 7.49
C ILE A 33 -3.00 -2.50 7.42
N PHE A 34 -2.61 -3.36 6.49
CA PHE A 34 -3.13 -4.72 6.39
C PHE A 34 -2.93 -5.51 7.69
N ALA A 35 -1.70 -5.57 8.19
CA ALA A 35 -1.40 -6.28 9.42
C ALA A 35 -2.14 -5.72 10.64
N LYS A 36 -2.33 -4.40 10.69
CA LYS A 36 -3.13 -3.76 11.73
C LYS A 36 -4.60 -4.14 11.60
N THR A 37 -5.18 -4.06 10.40
CA THR A 37 -6.58 -4.40 10.15
C THR A 37 -6.88 -5.86 10.48
N VAL A 38 -5.99 -6.79 10.12
CA VAL A 38 -6.13 -8.21 10.51
C VAL A 38 -6.18 -8.34 12.03
N ARG A 39 -5.22 -7.75 12.75
CA ARG A 39 -5.19 -7.80 14.23
C ARG A 39 -6.42 -7.17 14.88
N ASP A 40 -6.89 -6.05 14.33
CA ASP A 40 -8.06 -5.36 14.86
C ASP A 40 -9.33 -6.21 14.67
N LEU A 41 -9.48 -6.89 13.53
CA LEU A 41 -10.57 -7.84 13.27
C LEU A 41 -10.46 -9.12 14.10
N GLU A 42 -9.25 -9.64 14.32
CA GLU A 42 -8.98 -10.80 15.17
C GLU A 42 -9.34 -10.54 16.64
N ARG A 43 -9.29 -9.27 17.09
CA ARG A 43 -9.67 -8.88 18.46
C ARG A 43 -11.17 -8.83 18.70
N LEU A 44 -11.98 -8.66 17.65
CA LEU A 44 -13.44 -8.69 17.77
C LEU A 44 -13.91 -10.07 18.19
N SER A 45 -15.06 -10.20 18.85
CA SER A 45 -15.69 -11.50 19.11
C SER A 45 -16.39 -12.04 17.85
N ASP A 46 -16.73 -13.33 17.84
CA ASP A 46 -17.41 -13.95 16.70
C ASP A 46 -18.79 -13.32 16.45
N GLN A 47 -19.50 -12.94 17.52
CA GLN A 47 -20.75 -12.19 17.42
C GLN A 47 -20.53 -10.81 16.79
N GLN A 48 -19.50 -10.07 17.22
CA GLN A 48 -19.19 -8.76 16.65
C GLN A 48 -18.81 -8.85 15.17
N LEU A 49 -18.10 -9.89 14.76
CA LEU A 49 -17.80 -10.16 13.36
C LEU A 49 -19.06 -10.50 12.57
N HIS A 50 -19.96 -11.30 13.15
CA HIS A 50 -21.24 -11.65 12.55
C HIS A 50 -22.13 -10.43 12.36
N ASP A 51 -22.15 -9.50 13.33
CA ASP A 51 -22.93 -8.26 13.28
C ASP A 51 -22.50 -7.36 12.10
N ILE A 52 -21.23 -7.41 11.70
CA ILE A 52 -20.71 -6.70 10.51
C ILE A 52 -20.65 -7.59 9.25
N GLY A 53 -21.23 -8.80 9.32
CA GLY A 53 -21.40 -9.69 8.17
C GLY A 53 -20.14 -10.40 7.69
N ILE A 54 -19.11 -10.56 8.54
CA ILE A 54 -17.90 -11.32 8.20
C ILE A 54 -17.67 -12.47 9.17
N THR A 55 -17.02 -13.52 8.69
CA THR A 55 -16.56 -14.64 9.53
C THR A 55 -15.05 -14.56 9.77
N ARG A 56 -14.52 -15.33 10.74
CA ARG A 56 -13.07 -15.38 11.02
C ARG A 56 -12.23 -15.72 9.79
N SER A 57 -12.72 -16.64 8.96
CA SER A 57 -12.09 -17.04 7.70
C SER A 57 -12.04 -15.91 6.67
N ASP A 58 -12.93 -14.92 6.75
CA ASP A 58 -13.01 -13.81 5.81
C ASP A 58 -12.12 -12.64 6.19
N ILE A 59 -11.53 -12.64 7.40
CA ILE A 59 -10.67 -11.55 7.90
C ILE A 59 -9.52 -11.23 6.94
N PRO A 60 -8.73 -12.20 6.43
CA PRO A 60 -7.60 -11.90 5.54
C PRO A 60 -8.07 -11.26 4.23
N GLN A 61 -9.16 -11.78 3.66
CA GLN A 61 -9.74 -11.25 2.43
C GLN A 61 -10.28 -9.84 2.64
N THR A 62 -11.07 -9.61 3.70
CA THR A 62 -11.66 -8.31 4.02
C THR A 62 -10.57 -7.26 4.29
N ALA A 63 -9.53 -7.61 5.04
CA ALA A 63 -8.39 -6.74 5.27
C ALA A 63 -7.65 -6.39 3.97
N TYR A 64 -7.51 -7.35 3.05
CA TYR A 64 -6.90 -7.12 1.75
C TYR A 64 -7.75 -6.15 0.90
N GLN A 65 -9.06 -6.35 0.83
CA GLN A 65 -9.98 -5.46 0.09
C GLN A 65 -9.93 -4.02 0.63
N SER A 66 -9.93 -3.85 1.95
CA SER A 66 -9.84 -2.53 2.59
C SER A 66 -8.57 -1.75 2.22
N VAL A 67 -7.44 -2.44 2.11
CA VAL A 67 -6.12 -1.83 1.87
C VAL A 67 -5.79 -1.63 0.40
N TYR A 68 -6.16 -2.60 -0.45
CA TYR A 68 -5.71 -2.64 -1.84
C TYR A 68 -6.82 -2.31 -2.85
N GLN A 69 -8.10 -2.54 -2.53
CA GLN A 69 -9.21 -2.25 -3.45
C GLN A 69 -9.84 -0.87 -3.26
N ARG A 70 -9.74 -0.26 -2.07
CA ARG A 70 -10.36 1.05 -1.80
C ARG A 70 -9.80 2.22 -2.62
N ALA A 71 -8.75 2.01 -3.42
CA ALA A 71 -8.27 2.96 -4.42
C ALA A 71 -9.19 3.11 -5.65
N ALA A 72 -10.19 2.22 -5.84
CA ALA A 72 -11.08 2.23 -7.00
C ALA A 72 -12.42 2.98 -6.80
N PHE A 73 -12.70 3.49 -5.60
CA PHE A 73 -13.95 4.24 -5.32
C PHE A 73 -13.67 5.74 -5.24
N THR A 74 -13.42 6.34 -6.41
CA THR A 74 -13.64 7.77 -6.64
C THR A 74 -14.71 7.83 -7.72
N GLN A 75 -15.98 8.01 -7.30
CA GLN A 75 -17.05 8.46 -8.19
C GLN A 75 -17.08 9.98 -8.19
#